data_AF-A0A7G5MR40-F1
#
_entry.id   AF-A0A7G5MR40-F1
#
_cell.length_a   1.000
_cell.length_b   1.000
_cell.length_c   1.000
_cell.angle_alpha   90.00
_cell.angle_beta   90.00
_cell.angle_gamma   90.00
#
_symmetry.space_group_name_H-M   'P 1'
#
loop_
_entity.id
_entity.type
_entity.pdbx_description
1 polymer ?
#
loop_
_entity_poly.entity_id
_entity_poly.type
_entity_poly.pdbx_seq_one_letter_code
_entity_poly.pdbx_strand_id
1 'polypeptide(L)' 'MPKEILKPPEVARILGVSPQYVREHIRRGIWKFGECVPKKVRGKTTDEFNIYRAKFENHIGRKLNEEEII' A
#
# COMPACT_ATOMS: atom_id res chain seq x y z
N MET A 1 2.39 -17.60 -6.75
CA MET A 1 2.53 -16.34 -7.53
C MET A 1 2.73 -15.21 -6.55
N PRO A 2 3.71 -14.32 -6.76
CA PRO A 2 3.94 -13.18 -5.88
C PRO A 2 2.68 -12.30 -5.76
N LYS A 3 2.34 -11.88 -4.55
CA LYS A 3 1.21 -10.96 -4.30
C LYS A 3 1.49 -9.62 -4.97
N GLU A 4 0.60 -9.21 -5.88
CA GLU A 4 0.77 -7.98 -6.68
C GLU A 4 0.24 -6.72 -5.99
N ILE A 5 -0.77 -6.89 -5.12
CA ILE A 5 -1.41 -5.81 -4.35
C ILE A 5 -1.09 -6.00 -2.87
N LEU A 6 -0.31 -5.08 -2.30
CA LEU A 6 -0.03 -5.00 -0.87
C LEU A 6 -1.10 -4.16 -0.17
N LYS A 7 -1.25 -4.39 1.13
CA LYS A 7 -2.11 -3.62 2.03
C LYS A 7 -1.27 -2.70 2.93
N PRO A 8 -1.86 -1.63 3.47
CA PRO A 8 -1.14 -0.69 4.32
C PRO A 8 -0.34 -1.31 5.49
N PRO A 9 -0.80 -2.38 6.18
CA PRO A 9 -0.01 -3.01 7.24
C PRO A 9 1.29 -3.66 6.77
N GLU A 10 1.28 -4.28 5.59
CA GLU A 10 2.47 -4.92 5.00
C GLU A 10 3.52 -3.86 4.66
N VAL A 11 3.09 -2.81 3.97
CA VAL A 11 3.96 -1.68 3.59
C VAL A 11 4.47 -0.92 4.80
N ALA A 12 3.63 -0.75 5.82
CA ALA A 12 4.02 -0.14 7.09
C ALA A 12 5.16 -0.91 7.78
N ARG A 13 5.09 -2.25 7.80
CA ARG A 13 6.14 -3.11 8.35
C ARG A 13 7.47 -2.92 7.59
N ILE A 14 7.40 -2.90 6.26
CA ILE A 14 8.59 -2.75 5.40
C ILE A 14 9.24 -1.36 5.57
N LEU A 15 8.43 -0.31 5.69
CA LEU A 15 8.91 1.06 5.82
C LEU A 15 9.25 1.46 7.28
N GLY A 16 8.90 0.63 8.27
CA GLY A 16 9.06 0.97 9.69
C GLY A 16 8.15 2.11 10.17
N VAL A 17 6.96 2.25 9.60
CA VAL A 17 5.99 3.32 9.95
C VAL A 17 4.65 2.74 10.40
N SER A 18 3.73 3.58 10.87
CA SER A 18 2.39 3.12 11.22
C SER A 18 1.52 2.89 9.97
N PRO A 19 0.58 1.92 9.98
CA PRO A 19 -0.36 1.72 8.88
C PRO A 19 -1.23 2.96 8.59
N GLN A 20 -1.49 3.79 9.62
CA GLN A 20 -2.22 5.04 9.46
C GLN A 20 -1.42 6.05 8.64
N TYR A 21 -0.11 6.15 8.89
CA TYR A 21 0.78 7.01 8.13
C TYR A 21 0.76 6.66 6.64
N VAL A 22 0.80 5.36 6.32
CA VAL A 22 0.70 4.87 4.94
C VAL A 22 -0.61 5.31 4.28
N ARG A 23 -1.75 5.10 4.98
CA ARG A 23 -3.07 5.48 4.46
C ARG A 23 -3.18 6.97 4.19
N GLU A 24 -2.68 7.81 5.08
CA GLU A 24 -2.75 9.26 4.93
C GLU A 24 -1.88 9.77 3.78
N HIS A 25 -0.67 9.24 3.60
CA HIS A 25 0.21 9.63 2.51
C HIS A 25 -0.33 9.25 1.14
N ILE A 26 -0.92 8.05 1.03
CA ILE A 26 -1.61 7.61 -0.20
C ILE A 26 -2.85 8.46 -0.44
N ARG A 27 -3.68 8.69 0.58
CA ARG A 27 -4.91 9.50 0.45
C ARG A 27 -4.61 10.94 0.04
N ARG A 28 -3.51 11.52 0.53
CA ARG A 28 -3.04 12.86 0.15
C ARG A 28 -2.35 12.91 -1.22
N GLY A 29 -2.15 11.77 -1.88
CA GLY A 29 -1.45 11.69 -3.17
C GLY A 29 0.06 11.95 -3.08
N ILE A 30 0.64 11.98 -1.87
CA ILE A 30 2.08 12.15 -1.65
C ILE A 30 2.81 10.90 -2.14
N TRP A 31 2.28 9.73 -1.78
CA TRP A 31 2.80 8.45 -2.23
C TRP A 31 2.02 7.94 -3.44
N LYS A 32 2.71 7.86 -4.58
CA LYS A 32 2.13 7.49 -5.88
C LYS A 32 2.15 5.97 -6.17
N PHE A 33 2.68 5.18 -5.24
CA PHE A 33 2.77 3.73 -5.37
C PHE A 33 1.49 2.99 -4.95
N GLY A 34 0.54 3.68 -4.33
CA GLY A 34 -0.77 3.13 -3.99
C GLY A 34 -1.91 4.07 -4.37
N GLU A 35 -3.11 3.53 -4.31
CA GLU A 35 -4.36 4.25 -4.51
C GLU A 35 -5.29 4.08 -3.31
N CYS A 36 -6.09 5.11 -3.04
CA CYS A 36 -7.20 5.06 -2.10
C CYS A 36 -8.50 5.00 -2.91
N VAL A 37 -9.19 3.86 -2.85
CA VAL A 37 -10.52 3.69 -3.45
C VAL A 37 -11.56 4.05 -2.38
N PRO A 38 -12.26 5.19 -2.52
CA PRO A 38 -13.17 5.66 -1.49
C PRO A 38 -14.37 4.70 -1.34
N LYS A 39 -14.82 4.53 -0.10
CA LYS A 39 -15.94 3.65 0.25
C LYS A 39 -17.24 3.97 -0.49
N LYS A 40 -17.46 5.26 -0.81
CA LYS A 40 -18.62 5.76 -1.57
C LYS A 40 -18.69 5.17 -2.99
N VAL A 41 -17.54 4.87 -3.58
CA VAL A 41 -17.45 4.31 -4.95
C VAL A 41 -17.75 2.82 -4.96
N ARG A 42 -17.37 2.08 -3.90
CA ARG A 42 -17.59 0.62 -3.81
C ARG A 42 -18.86 0.21 -3.06
N GLY A 43 -19.64 1.15 -2.52
CA GLY A 43 -20.77 0.83 -1.64
C GLY A 43 -20.36 0.11 -0.35
N LYS A 44 -19.15 0.37 0.17
CA LYS A 44 -18.60 -0.28 1.38
C LYS A 44 -18.60 0.66 2.58
N THR A 45 -18.33 0.10 3.76
CA THR A 45 -18.21 0.86 5.03
C THR A 45 -16.83 1.49 5.23
N THR A 46 -15.79 0.93 4.61
CA THR A 46 -14.39 1.35 4.74
C THR A 46 -13.75 1.65 3.40
N ASP A 47 -12.81 2.61 3.39
CA ASP A 47 -11.98 2.89 2.21
C ASP A 47 -11.03 1.72 1.97
N GLU A 48 -10.78 1.42 0.71
CA GLU A 48 -9.80 0.41 0.32
C GLU A 48 -8.51 1.07 -0.12
N PHE A 49 -7.39 0.48 0.29
CA PHE A 49 -6.06 0.89 -0.13
C PHE A 49 -5.43 -0.26 -0.91
N ASN A 50 -5.07 0.03 -2.16
CA ASN A 50 -4.38 -0.91 -3.03
C ASN A 50 -2.98 -0.36 -3.30
N ILE A 51 -1.96 -1.07 -2.84
CA ILE A 51 -0.57 -0.67 -3.03
C ILE A 51 0.04 -1.61 -4.06
N TYR A 52 0.44 -1.08 -5.20
CA TYR A 52 0.98 -1.89 -6.29
C TYR A 52 2.42 -2.24 -5.98
N ARG A 53 2.72 -3.54 -5.85
CA ARG A 53 4.05 -4.05 -5.53
C ARG A 53 5.12 -3.45 -6.44
N ALA A 54 4.92 -3.48 -7.75
CA ALA A 54 5.88 -2.95 -8.71
C ALA A 54 6.20 -1.46 -8.49
N LYS A 55 5.19 -0.63 -8.20
CA LYS A 55 5.40 0.80 -7.92
C LYS A 55 6.08 1.01 -6.57
N PHE A 56 5.75 0.18 -5.59
CA PHE A 56 6.34 0.26 -4.27
C PHE A 56 7.81 -0.17 -4.27
N GLU A 57 8.16 -1.26 -4.96
CA GLU A 57 9.54 -1.71 -5.19
C GLU A 57 10.38 -0.62 -5.88
N ASN A 58 9.82 0.04 -6.89
CA ASN A 58 10.47 1.19 -7.55
C ASN A 58 10.67 2.38 -6.59
N HIS A 59 9.76 2.60 -5.65
CA HIS A 59 9.86 3.67 -4.67
C HIS A 59 10.96 3.41 -3.62
N ILE A 60 11.10 2.17 -3.16
CA ILE A 60 12.13 1.77 -2.19
C ILE A 60 13.48 1.41 -2.84
N GLY A 61 13.53 1.38 -4.18
CA GLY A 61 14.74 1.07 -4.95
C GLY A 61 15.21 -0.38 -4.84
N ARG A 62 14.36 -1.31 -4.36
CA ARG A 62 14.70 -2.73 -4.22
C ARG A 62 13.48 -3.63 -4.47
N LYS A 63 13.75 -4.89 -4.80
CA LYS A 63 12.74 -5.94 -4.87
C LYS A 63 12.34 -6.40 -3.47
N LEU A 64 11.06 -6.71 -3.30
CA LEU A 64 10.58 -7.34 -2.09
C LEU A 64 10.75 -8.85 -2.19
N ASN A 65 11.13 -9.47 -1.08
CA ASN A 65 11.18 -10.93 -0.96
C ASN A 65 9.82 -11.46 -0.48
N GLU A 66 9.56 -12.76 -0.68
CA GLU A 66 8.28 -13.36 -0.27
C GLU A 66 8.05 -13.27 1.24
N GLU A 67 9.10 -13.39 2.06
CA GLU A 67 9.06 -13.26 3.52
C GLU A 67 8.59 -11.89 4.01
N GLU A 68 8.84 -10.84 3.24
CA GLU A 68 8.47 -9.47 3.61
C GLU A 68 6.98 -9.18 3.34
N ILE A 69 6.32 -10.07 2.59
CA ILE A 69 4.95 -9.91 2.09
C ILE A 69 3.97 -10.84 2.85
N ILE A 70 4.44 -11.55 3.88
CA ILE A 70 3.66 -12.48 4.70
C ILE A 70 2.90 -11.77 5.82
#